data_AF-X1AHJ7-F1
#
_entry.id   AF-X1AHJ7-F1
#
_cell.length_a   1.000
_cell.length_b   1.000
_cell.length_c   1.000
_cell.angle_alpha   90.00
_cell.angle_beta   90.00
_cell.angle_gamma   90.00
#
_symmetry.space_group_name_H-M   'P 1'
#
loop_
_entity.id
_entity.type
_entity.pdbx_description
1 polymer ?
#
loop_
_entity_poly.entity_id
_entity_poly.type
_entity_poly.pdbx_seq_one_letter_code
_entity_poly.pdbx_strand_id
1 'polypeptide(L)'
;MLNSEFFLGLVQDTSPLIIFKILEDTRFRGIPPTLMIYKDMPFDYFQIMFENGKGAGWGLYDYNYICSRISDVIDINARLYNFSKNGHINEERIEEFLSLAYKVYEAY
;
A
#
# COMPACT_ATOMS: atom_id res chain seq x y z
N MET A 1 9.75 -7.29 -14.41
CA MET A 1 9.87 -6.70 -13.06
C MET A 1 9.04 -5.44 -13.06
N LEU A 2 7.88 -5.47 -12.41
CA LEU A 2 6.98 -4.32 -12.34
C LEU A 2 7.32 -3.56 -11.07
N ASN A 3 7.91 -2.37 -11.24
CA ASN A 3 7.96 -1.42 -10.14
C ASN A 3 6.53 -0.96 -9.89
N SER A 4 6.03 -1.19 -8.68
CA SER A 4 4.73 -0.69 -8.25
C SER A 4 4.91 0.24 -7.07
N GLU A 5 4.45 1.46 -7.26
CA GLU A 5 4.27 2.44 -6.19
C GLU A 5 2.76 2.62 -6.01
N PHE A 6 2.32 2.68 -4.77
CA PHE A 6 0.94 3.07 -4.49
C PHE A 6 0.90 4.00 -3.29
N PHE A 7 -0.12 4.85 -3.26
CA PHE A 7 -0.31 5.83 -2.21
C PHE A 7 -1.67 5.66 -1.54
N LEU A 8 -1.72 6.06 -0.28
CA LEU A 8 -2.94 6.19 0.51
C LEU A 8 -3.12 7.66 0.88
N GLY A 9 -4.14 8.29 0.30
CA GLY A 9 -4.62 9.62 0.72
C GLY A 9 -5.48 9.51 1.98
N LEU A 10 -5.28 10.44 2.91
CA LEU A 10 -5.96 10.53 4.19
C LEU A 10 -6.33 11.99 4.46
N VAL A 11 -7.56 12.21 4.92
CA VAL A 11 -8.08 13.55 5.22
C VAL A 11 -7.40 14.17 6.44
N GLN A 12 -7.49 15.49 6.59
CA GLN A 12 -6.88 16.24 7.69
C GLN A 12 -7.29 15.74 9.09
N ASP A 13 -8.54 15.27 9.23
CA ASP A 13 -9.09 14.79 10.52
C ASP A 13 -8.69 13.35 10.85
N THR A 14 -7.82 12.72 10.04
CA THR A 14 -7.35 11.35 10.30
C THR A 14 -6.56 11.32 11.59
N SER A 15 -6.89 10.36 12.47
CA SER A 15 -6.19 10.17 13.74
C SER A 15 -4.69 9.91 13.51
N PRO A 16 -3.78 10.64 14.17
CA PRO A 16 -2.35 10.37 14.10
C PRO A 16 -1.97 8.94 14.50
N LEU A 17 -2.75 8.29 15.36
CA LEU A 17 -2.53 6.89 15.75
C LEU A 17 -2.65 5.93 14.56
N ILE A 18 -3.58 6.20 13.63
CA ILE A 18 -3.73 5.41 12.40
C ILE A 18 -2.49 5.59 11.53
N ILE A 19 -2.00 6.83 11.41
CA ILE A 19 -0.80 7.16 10.63
C ILE A 19 0.42 6.44 11.23
N PHE A 20 0.66 6.54 12.54
CA PHE A 20 1.77 5.85 13.19
C PHE A 20 1.67 4.34 13.07
N LYS A 21 0.47 3.77 13.24
CA LYS A 21 0.24 2.33 13.07
C LYS A 21 0.64 1.84 11.66
N ILE A 22 0.42 2.65 10.64
CA ILE A 22 0.84 2.33 9.26
C ILE A 22 2.36 2.46 9.11
N LEU A 23 2.94 3.56 9.58
CA LEU A 23 4.37 3.85 9.41
C LEU A 23 5.29 2.91 10.22
N GLU A 24 4.81 2.43 11.36
CA GLU A 24 5.55 1.53 12.25
C GLU A 24 5.34 0.04 11.93
N ASP A 25 4.56 -0.28 10.90
CA ASP A 25 4.29 -1.67 10.55
C ASP A 25 5.58 -2.38 10.10
N THR A 26 6.00 -3.32 10.95
CA THR A 26 7.26 -4.05 10.82
C THR A 26 7.38 -4.89 9.54
N ARG A 27 6.27 -5.18 8.87
CA ARG A 27 6.26 -5.88 7.58
C ARG A 27 7.01 -5.12 6.49
N PHE A 28 7.05 -3.79 6.56
CA PHE A 28 7.67 -2.94 5.54
C PHE A 28 9.10 -2.52 5.85
N ARG A 29 9.77 -3.13 6.84
CA ARG A 29 11.12 -2.71 7.30
C ARG A 29 12.20 -2.66 6.21
N GLY A 30 12.05 -3.43 5.12
CA GLY A 30 13.01 -3.43 4.02
C GLY A 30 12.96 -2.17 3.16
N ILE A 31 11.75 -1.65 2.91
CA ILE A 31 11.48 -0.34 2.29
C ILE A 31 10.27 0.27 3.02
N PRO A 32 10.51 1.04 4.10
CA PRO A 32 9.43 1.58 4.91
C PRO A 32 8.57 2.59 4.14
N PRO A 33 7.26 2.65 4.40
CA PRO A 33 6.40 3.65 3.79
C PRO A 33 6.79 5.06 4.23
N THR A 34 6.57 6.04 3.36
CA THR A 34 6.90 7.45 3.60
C THR A 34 5.63 8.29 3.73
N LEU A 35 5.68 9.34 4.56
CA LEU A 35 4.56 10.26 4.78
C LEU A 35 4.85 11.63 4.15
N MET A 36 3.91 12.13 3.36
CA MET A 36 3.86 13.50 2.87
C MET A 36 2.64 14.23 3.44
N ILE A 37 2.78 15.52 3.72
CA ILE A 37 1.72 16.37 4.28
C ILE A 37 1.45 17.54 3.33
N TYR A 38 0.24 17.57 2.76
CA TYR A 38 -0.22 18.61 1.86
C TYR A 38 -1.22 19.52 2.56
N LYS A 39 -0.71 20.60 3.17
CA LYS A 39 -1.52 21.54 3.97
C LYS A 39 -2.64 22.21 3.19
N ASP A 40 -2.48 22.33 1.87
CA ASP A 40 -3.43 22.99 0.98
C ASP A 40 -4.49 22.03 0.41
N MET A 41 -4.44 20.73 0.76
CA MET A 41 -5.36 19.70 0.25
C MET A 41 -6.06 18.99 1.41
N PRO A 42 -7.17 19.52 1.96
CA PRO A 42 -7.80 18.97 3.17
C PRO A 42 -8.33 17.53 3.00
N PHE A 43 -8.65 17.12 1.77
CA PHE A 43 -9.13 15.77 1.45
C PHE A 43 -8.01 14.74 1.22
N ASP A 44 -6.78 15.19 0.96
CA ASP A 44 -5.58 14.37 0.75
C ASP A 44 -4.42 14.91 1.61
N TYR A 45 -4.75 15.34 2.83
CA TYR A 45 -3.87 16.11 3.69
C TYR A 45 -2.64 15.31 4.11
N PHE A 46 -2.82 14.02 4.41
CA PHE A 46 -1.73 13.08 4.62
C PHE A 46 -1.70 12.10 3.45
N GLN A 47 -0.54 11.91 2.85
CA GLN A 47 -0.33 10.90 1.81
C GLN A 47 0.76 9.95 2.28
N ILE A 48 0.41 8.68 2.43
CA ILE A 48 1.39 7.63 2.75
C ILE A 48 1.74 6.90 1.46
N MET A 49 3.00 6.92 1.08
CA MET A 49 3.51 6.24 -0.11
C MET A 49 4.17 4.91 0.27
N PHE A 50 3.84 3.89 -0.50
CA PHE A 50 4.38 2.55 -0.39
C PHE A 50 5.11 2.21 -1.68
N GLU A 51 6.28 1.63 -1.52
CA GLU A 51 7.12 1.14 -2.59
C GLU A 51 7.23 -0.38 -2.46
N ASN A 52 7.38 -1.06 -3.59
CA ASN A 52 7.59 -2.50 -3.57
C ASN A 52 8.93 -2.87 -2.91
N GLY A 53 8.90 -3.87 -2.03
CA GLY A 53 10.07 -4.42 -1.33
C GLY A 53 10.96 -5.24 -2.25
N LYS A 54 12.06 -5.78 -1.75
CA LYS A 54 12.94 -6.72 -2.50
C LYS A 54 12.43 -8.17 -2.38
N GLY A 55 11.43 -8.58 -3.17
CA GLY A 55 10.95 -9.97 -3.20
C GLY A 55 11.68 -10.87 -4.21
N ALA A 56 11.12 -12.05 -4.51
CA ALA A 56 11.77 -13.11 -5.31
C ALA A 56 11.74 -12.82 -6.83
N GLY A 57 12.85 -13.08 -7.54
CA GLY A 57 12.94 -12.83 -8.98
C GLY A 57 12.07 -13.77 -9.83
N TRP A 58 11.43 -13.23 -10.88
CA TRP A 58 10.58 -13.93 -11.86
C TRP A 58 11.22 -15.18 -12.50
N GLY A 59 12.55 -15.24 -12.56
CA GLY A 59 13.29 -16.38 -13.13
C GLY A 59 13.21 -17.68 -12.31
N LEU A 60 12.58 -17.65 -11.13
CA LEU A 60 12.43 -18.82 -10.24
C LEU A 60 11.09 -19.56 -10.42
N TYR A 61 10.18 -19.04 -11.24
CA TYR A 61 8.80 -19.53 -11.33
C TYR A 61 8.37 -19.81 -12.77
N ASP A 62 7.39 -20.71 -12.94
CA ASP A 62 6.82 -21.00 -14.25
C ASP A 62 5.93 -19.86 -14.78
N TYR A 63 5.65 -19.88 -16.09
CA TYR A 63 4.85 -18.87 -16.78
C TYR A 63 3.43 -18.71 -16.22
N ASN A 64 2.78 -19.81 -15.80
CA ASN A 64 1.40 -19.75 -15.29
C ASN A 64 1.35 -19.08 -13.92
N TYR A 65 2.32 -19.38 -13.06
CA TYR A 65 2.52 -18.70 -11.79
C TYR A 65 2.70 -17.21 -11.99
N ILE A 66 3.60 -16.82 -12.90
CA ILE A 66 3.85 -15.43 -13.30
C ILE A 66 2.55 -14.72 -13.72
N CYS A 67 1.77 -15.32 -14.63
CA CYS A 67 0.52 -14.72 -15.09
C CYS A 67 -0.52 -14.59 -13.97
N SER A 68 -0.65 -15.61 -13.11
CA SER A 68 -1.55 -15.55 -11.94
C SER A 68 -1.17 -14.42 -11.00
N ARG A 69 0.13 -14.23 -10.75
CA ARG A 69 0.64 -13.15 -9.88
C ARG A 69 0.37 -11.76 -10.46
N ILE A 70 0.50 -11.57 -11.78
CA ILE A 70 0.15 -10.30 -12.43
C ILE A 70 -1.33 -9.98 -12.21
N SER A 71 -2.22 -10.95 -12.42
CA SER A 71 -3.66 -10.76 -12.20
C SER A 71 -3.96 -10.41 -10.73
N ASP A 72 -3.37 -11.13 -9.78
CA ASP A 72 -3.53 -10.86 -8.35
C ASP A 72 -3.09 -9.43 -7.99
N VAL A 73 -1.95 -8.98 -8.53
CA VAL A 73 -1.42 -7.63 -8.26
C VAL A 73 -2.35 -6.57 -8.81
N ILE A 74 -2.91 -6.76 -10.01
CA ILE A 74 -3.88 -5.82 -10.60
C ILE A 74 -5.13 -5.73 -9.71
N ASP A 75 -5.68 -6.88 -9.29
CA ASP A 75 -6.87 -6.91 -8.43
C ASP A 75 -6.61 -6.28 -7.06
N ILE A 76 -5.44 -6.52 -6.47
CA ILE A 76 -5.05 -5.91 -5.19
C ILE A 76 -4.88 -4.39 -5.35
N ASN A 77 -4.24 -3.92 -6.42
CA ASN A 77 -4.12 -2.49 -6.69
C ASN A 77 -5.49 -1.83 -6.89
N ALA A 78 -6.43 -2.49 -7.58
CA ALA A 78 -7.80 -1.99 -7.72
C ALA A 78 -8.50 -1.87 -6.35
N ARG A 79 -8.27 -2.82 -5.44
CA ARG A 79 -8.79 -2.75 -4.06
C ARG A 79 -8.15 -1.62 -3.27
N LEU A 80 -6.83 -1.46 -3.34
CA LEU A 80 -6.11 -0.37 -2.68
C LEU A 80 -6.56 1.01 -3.19
N TYR A 81 -6.81 1.14 -4.50
CA TYR A 81 -7.39 2.35 -5.08
C TYR A 81 -8.77 2.65 -4.49
N ASN A 82 -9.63 1.65 -4.29
CA ASN A 82 -10.92 1.84 -3.62
C ASN A 82 -10.78 2.26 -2.15
N PHE A 83 -9.71 1.86 -1.45
CA PHE A 83 -9.41 2.37 -0.12
C PHE A 83 -9.03 3.86 -0.16
N SER A 84 -8.12 4.24 -1.06
CA SER A 84 -7.69 5.63 -1.19
C SER A 84 -8.82 6.56 -1.64
N LYS A 85 -9.63 6.14 -2.62
CA LYS A 85 -10.71 6.96 -3.16
C LYS A 85 -11.80 7.28 -2.13
N ASN A 86 -12.05 6.37 -1.19
CA ASN A 86 -13.10 6.53 -0.20
C ASN A 86 -12.63 7.29 1.05
N GLY A 87 -11.35 7.69 1.15
CA GLY A 87 -10.80 8.63 2.14
C GLY A 87 -10.95 8.27 3.62
N HIS A 88 -11.62 7.15 3.93
CA HIS A 88 -12.01 6.75 5.27
C HIS A 88 -11.46 5.35 5.56
N ILE A 89 -10.16 5.30 5.86
CA ILE A 89 -9.61 4.18 6.62
C ILE A 89 -9.88 4.46 8.09
N ASN A 90 -10.83 3.71 8.66
CA ASN A 90 -11.05 3.63 10.09
C ASN A 90 -10.22 2.48 10.67
N GLU A 91 -10.09 2.42 12.00
CA GLU A 91 -9.26 1.42 12.70
C GLU A 91 -9.64 -0.03 12.35
N GLU A 92 -10.91 -0.30 12.06
CA GLU A 92 -11.42 -1.63 11.70
C GLU A 92 -10.88 -2.14 10.35
N ARG A 93 -10.58 -1.22 9.43
CA ARG A 93 -10.16 -1.55 8.06
C ARG A 93 -8.66 -1.44 7.82
N ILE A 94 -7.91 -0.96 8.82
CA ILE A 94 -6.47 -0.74 8.71
C ILE A 94 -5.70 -2.05 8.51
N GLU A 95 -6.10 -3.14 9.18
CA GLU A 95 -5.44 -4.43 9.04
C GLU A 95 -5.67 -5.05 7.67
N GLU A 96 -6.88 -4.90 7.12
CA GLU A 96 -7.19 -5.33 5.76
C GLU A 96 -6.32 -4.56 4.76
N PHE A 97 -6.26 -3.23 4.90
CA PHE A 97 -5.43 -2.38 4.07
C PHE A 97 -3.95 -2.79 4.15
N LEU A 98 -3.38 -2.91 5.35
CA LEU A 98 -1.96 -3.26 5.53
C LEU A 98 -1.65 -4.65 4.99
N SER A 99 -2.60 -5.60 5.08
CA SER A 99 -2.45 -6.94 4.50
C SER A 99 -2.45 -6.92 2.97
N LEU A 100 -3.26 -6.07 2.34
CA LEU A 100 -3.26 -5.88 0.88
C LEU A 100 -2.00 -5.13 0.42
N ALA A 101 -1.64 -4.05 1.11
CA ALA A 101 -0.42 -3.29 0.91
C ALA A 101 0.82 -4.20 0.96
N TYR A 102 0.89 -5.08 1.95
CA TYR A 102 2.00 -6.01 2.08
C TYR A 102 2.07 -7.04 0.94
N LYS A 103 0.92 -7.48 0.42
CA LYS A 103 0.92 -8.36 -0.76
C LYS A 103 1.51 -7.68 -1.99
N VAL A 104 1.30 -6.37 -2.16
CA VAL A 104 1.93 -5.59 -3.24
C VAL A 104 3.41 -5.38 -2.96
N TYR A 105 3.77 -5.10 -1.71
CA TYR A 105 5.16 -4.98 -1.27
C TYR A 105 5.98 -6.25 -1.58
N GLU A 106 5.41 -7.42 -1.33
CA GLU A 106 6.02 -8.73 -1.64
C GLU A 106 5.83 -9.14 -3.11
N ALA A 107 5.01 -8.43 -3.89
CA ALA A 107 4.69 -8.80 -5.27
C ALA A 107 5.77 -8.42 -6.29
N TYR A 108 7.03 -8.59 -5.91
CA TYR A 108 8.05 -8.92 -6.91
C TYR A 108 7.55 -9.99 -7.86
#